data_AF-A0A7W8T162-F1
#
_entry.id   AF-A0A7W8T162-F1
#
_cell.length_a   1.000
_cell.length_b   1.000
_cell.length_c   1.000
_cell.angle_alpha   90.00
_cell.angle_beta   90.00
_cell.angle_gamma   90.00
#
_symmetry.space_group_name_H-M   'P 1'
#
loop_
_entity.id
_entity.type
_entity.pdbx_description
1 polymer ?
#
loop_
_entity_poly.entity_id
_entity_poly.type
_entity_poly.pdbx_seq_one_letter_code
_entity_poly.pdbx_strand_id
1 'polypeptide(L)' 'MWRPTFLGLAFKLIEEAEKTWRRVNGPEKIELLLEGIAFRDGEPVKDDQPVQQKLAA' A
#
# COMPACT_ATOMS: atom_id res chain seq x y z
N MET A 1 -28.41 5.05 -19.47
CA MET A 1 -27.32 4.61 -20.38
C MET A 1 -26.13 5.53 -20.05
N TRP A 2 -25.13 5.16 -19.25
CA TRP A 2 -24.24 3.99 -19.28
C TRP A 2 -23.82 3.57 -17.86
N ARG A 3 -23.66 2.25 -17.63
CA ARG A 3 -22.98 1.73 -16.44
C ARG A 3 -21.47 1.86 -16.70
N PRO A 4 -20.66 2.49 -15.85
CA PRO A 4 -19.21 2.32 -15.93
C PRO A 4 -18.96 0.81 -15.80
N THR A 5 -18.38 0.21 -16.83
CA THR A 5 -18.17 -1.23 -16.86
C THR A 5 -17.19 -1.56 -15.74
N PHE A 6 -17.62 -2.45 -14.83
CA PHE A 6 -16.83 -2.93 -13.69
C PHE A 6 -15.37 -3.26 -14.07
N LEU A 7 -15.18 -3.78 -15.29
CA LEU A 7 -13.88 -4.07 -15.86
C LEU A 7 -12.98 -2.83 -16.00
N GLY A 8 -13.49 -1.72 -16.55
CA GLY A 8 -12.71 -0.48 -16.69
C GLY A 8 -12.29 0.11 -15.34
N LEU A 9 -13.14 -0.06 -14.32
CA LEU A 9 -12.82 0.35 -12.95
C LEU A 9 -11.74 -0.57 -12.34
N ALA A 10 -11.84 -1.88 -12.55
CA ALA A 10 -10.86 -2.85 -12.08
C ALA A 10 -9.46 -2.60 -12.69
N PHE A 11 -9.38 -2.31 -13.99
CA PHE A 11 -8.12 -1.92 -14.63
C PHE A 11 -7.52 -0.67 -14.00
N LYS A 12 -8.32 0.38 -13.81
CA LYS A 12 -7.85 1.61 -13.18
C LYS A 12 -7.34 1.39 -11.75
N LEU A 13 -7.99 0.53 -10.97
CA LEU A 13 -7.54 0.19 -9.61
C LEU A 13 -6.19 -0.54 -9.63
N ILE A 14 -5.98 -1.46 -10.57
CA ILE A 14 -4.72 -2.18 -10.70
C ILE A 14 -3.60 -1.23 -11.16
N GLU A 15 -3.86 -0.36 -12.15
CA GLU A 15 -2.87 0.63 -12.62
C GLU A 15 -2.44 1.61 -11.52
N GLU A 16 -3.37 2.08 -10.68
CA GLU A 16 -3.01 2.95 -9.55
C GLU A 16 -2.25 2.20 -8.45
N ALA A 17 -2.59 0.93 -8.22
CA ALA A 17 -1.89 0.09 -7.25
C ALA A 17 -0.44 -0.19 -7.69
N GLU A 18 -0.21 -0.48 -8.98
CA GLU A 18 1.12 -0.78 -9.53
C GLU A 18 2.12 0.36 -9.28
N LYS A 19 1.69 1.62 -9.37
CA LYS A 19 2.54 2.80 -9.07
C LYS A 19 3.08 2.81 -7.64
N THR A 20 2.39 2.13 -6.71
CA THR A 20 2.70 2.13 -5.29
C THR A 20 3.43 0.87 -4.82
N TRP A 21 3.47 -0.19 -5.65
CA TRP A 21 4.10 -1.45 -5.26
C TRP A 21 5.61 -1.27 -5.12
N ARG A 22 6.12 -1.58 -3.93
CA ARG A 22 7.56 -1.61 -3.64
C ARG A 22 7.97 -3.07 -3.47
N ARG A 23 8.95 -3.51 -4.25
CA ARG A 23 9.50 -4.85 -4.15
C ARG A 23 10.15 -5.02 -2.77
N VAL A 24 9.71 -6.04 -2.04
CA VAL A 24 10.32 -6.43 -0.76
C VAL A 24 11.43 -7.44 -1.08
N ASN A 25 12.67 -7.05 -0.84
CA ASN A 25 13.82 -7.95 -0.98
C ASN A 25 14.08 -8.58 0.40
N GLY A 26 13.71 -9.85 0.56
CA GLY A 26 13.80 -10.60 1.81
C GLY A 26 12.42 -11.14 2.23
N PRO A 27 12.10 -12.42 1.97
CA PRO A 27 10.82 -13.01 2.39
C PRO A 27 10.60 -12.93 3.91
N GLU A 28 11.66 -12.96 4.70
CA GLU A 28 11.64 -12.74 6.16
C GLU A 28 11.15 -11.35 6.56
N LYS A 29 11.32 -10.34 5.69
CA LYS A 29 10.83 -8.98 5.92
C LYS A 29 9.31 -8.84 5.65
N ILE A 30 8.67 -9.85 5.06
CA ILE A 30 7.22 -9.86 4.81
C ILE A 30 6.44 -10.00 6.11
N GLU A 31 6.93 -10.77 7.08
CA GLU A 31 6.29 -10.91 8.40
C GLU A 31 6.18 -9.55 9.09
N LEU A 32 7.27 -8.76 9.07
CA LEU A 32 7.29 -7.40 9.62
C LEU A 32 6.34 -6.44 8.88
N LEU A 33 6.16 -6.59 7.57
CA LEU A 33 5.16 -5.83 6.81
C LEU A 33 3.73 -6.20 7.23
N LEU A 34 3.46 -7.49 7.44
CA LEU A 34 2.16 -7.99 7.89
C LEU A 34 1.85 -7.54 9.33
N GLU A 35 2.87 -7.39 10.17
CA GLU A 35 2.78 -6.80 11.52
C GLU A 35 2.53 -5.28 11.49
N GLY A 36 2.55 -4.65 10.31
CA GLY A 36 2.28 -3.23 10.14
C GLY A 36 3.50 -2.33 10.34
N ILE A 37 4.71 -2.90 10.35
CA ILE A 37 5.94 -2.11 10.42
C ILE A 37 6.16 -1.42 9.07
N ALA A 38 6.35 -0.11 9.10
CA ALA A 38 6.61 0.69 7.91
C ALA A 38 8.02 0.42 7.38
N PHE A 39 8.18 0.38 6.05
CA PHE A 39 9.48 0.24 5.41
C PHE A 39 9.82 1.51 4.64
N ARG A 40 11.02 2.05 4.87
CA ARG A 40 11.58 3.15 4.06
C ARG A 40 12.82 2.61 3.36
N ASP A 41 12.81 2.65 2.03
CA ASP A 41 13.92 2.21 1.17
C ASP A 41 14.40 0.76 1.41
N GLY A 42 13.51 -0.11 1.86
CA GLY A 42 13.79 -1.53 2.10
C GLY A 42 14.23 -1.88 3.53
N GLU A 43 14.35 -0.88 4.39
CA GLU A 43 14.67 -1.04 5.81
C GLU A 43 13.43 -0.76 6.68
N PRO A 44 13.16 -1.61 7.70
CA PRO A 44 12.04 -1.42 8.61
C PRO A 44 12.30 -0.20 9.50
N VAL A 45 11.38 0.76 9.45
CA VAL A 45 11.35 1.91 10.34
C VAL A 45 10.38 1.59 11.46
N LYS A 46 10.89 1.47 12.69
CA LYS A 46 10.06 1.51 13.89
C LYS A 46 9.60 2.95 14.08
N ASP A 47 8.45 3.27 13.50
CA ASP A 47 7.82 4.56 13.73
C ASP A 47 7.14 4.50 15.10
N ASP A 48 7.88 4.85 16.17
CA ASP A 48 7.35 5.08 17.52
C ASP A 48 6.51 6.39 17.56
N GLN A 49 5.70 6.63 16.54
CA GLN A 49 4.79 7.77 16.47
C GLN A 49 3.44 7.29 15.96
N PRO A 50 2.34 7.53 16.71
CA PRO A 50 1.01 7.16 16.26
C PRO A 50 0.71 7.97 14.99
N VAL A 51 0.58 7.30 13.85
CA VAL A 51 0.09 7.93 12.63
C VAL A 51 -1.35 8.37 12.89
N GLN A 52 -1.49 9.63 13.31
CA GLN A 52 -2.76 10.31 13.41
C GLN A 52 -3.23 10.55 11.97
N GLN A 53 -3.92 9.54 11.42
CA GLN A 53 -4.62 9.63 10.15
C GLN A 53 -5.65 10.75 10.28
N LYS A 54 -5.28 11.96 9.85
CA LYS A 54 -6.24 13.06 9.69
C LYS A 54 -7.20 12.66 8.56
N LEU A 55 -8.33 12.09 8.95
CA LEU A 55 -9.53 12.05 8.13
C LEU A 55 -9.93 13.52 7.87
N ALA A 56 -9.78 13.98 6.62
CA ALA A 56 -10.31 15.27 6.21
C ALA A 56 -11.85 15.17 6.20
N ALA A 57 -12.49 16.06 6.96
CA ALA A 57 -13.94 16.27 7.01
C ALA A 57 -14.41 17.23 5.92
#